data_AF-A0A8J4U8X6-F1
#
_entry.id   AF-A0A8J4U8X6-F1
#
_cell.length_a   1.000
_cell.length_b   1.000
_cell.length_c   1.000
_cell.angle_alpha   90.00
_cell.angle_beta   90.00
_cell.angle_gamma   90.00
#
_symmetry.space_group_name_H-M   'P 1'
#
loop_
_entity.id
_entity.type
_entity.pdbx_description
1 polymer ?
#
loop_
_entity_poly.entity_id
_entity_poly.type
_entity_poly.pdbx_seq_one_letter_code
_entity_poly.pdbx_strand_id
1 'polypeptide(L)' 'KVNKCYRGRSCPIIVHCSDGAGRTGTCILINMVLNKMAKGAKEIDIAATLEHLRDQRPGMVQTK' A
#
# COMPACT_ATOMS: atom_id res chain seq x y z
N LYS A 1 8.16 -8.79 -24.10
CA LYS A 1 6.98 -9.65 -23.84
C LYS A 1 6.57 -9.44 -22.38
N VAL A 2 5.45 -8.76 -22.11
CA VAL A 2 5.00 -8.46 -20.74
C VAL A 2 4.18 -9.64 -20.22
N ASN A 3 4.40 -10.09 -18.98
CA ASN A 3 3.65 -11.21 -18.39
C ASN A 3 2.14 -10.91 -18.33
N LYS A 4 1.33 -11.95 -18.52
CA LYS A 4 -0.15 -11.86 -18.55
C LYS A 4 -0.72 -11.31 -17.23
N CYS A 5 -0.03 -11.50 -16.10
CA CYS A 5 -0.39 -10.94 -14.79
C CYS A 5 -0.36 -9.40 -14.73
N TYR A 6 0.33 -8.73 -15.65
CA TYR A 6 0.37 -7.27 -15.72
C TYR A 6 -0.74 -6.68 -16.62
N ARG A 7 -1.70 -7.50 -17.09
CA ARG A 7 -2.82 -7.06 -17.93
C ARG A 7 -4.15 -7.37 -17.24
N GLY A 8 -5.02 -6.36 -17.12
CA GLY A 8 -6.40 -6.50 -16.64
C GLY A 8 -6.59 -6.18 -15.15
N ARG A 9 -7.74 -6.57 -14.57
CA ARG A 9 -8.19 -6.14 -13.23
C ARG A 9 -7.33 -6.60 -12.05
N SER A 10 -6.37 -7.50 -12.26
CA SER A 10 -5.48 -8.03 -11.23
C SER A 10 -4.02 -7.59 -11.42
N CYS A 11 -3.76 -6.59 -12.25
CA CYS A 11 -2.42 -6.04 -12.40
C CYS A 11 -2.05 -5.14 -11.20
N PRO A 12 -0.75 -5.04 -10.85
CA PRO A 12 -0.30 -4.13 -9.81
C PRO A 12 -0.51 -2.67 -10.22
N ILE A 13 -0.86 -1.83 -9.25
CA ILE A 13 -0.92 -0.38 -9.42
C ILE A 13 0.45 0.20 -9.12
N ILE A 14 1.00 0.99 -10.06
CA ILE A 14 2.27 1.68 -9.85
C ILE A 14 1.99 2.97 -9.07
N VAL A 15 2.68 3.13 -7.93
CA VAL A 15 2.63 4.34 -7.11
C VAL A 15 4.06 4.80 -6.87
N HIS A 16 4.37 6.07 -7.17
CA HIS A 16 5.70 6.64 -6.93
C HIS A 16 5.61 8.07 -6.42
N CYS A 17 6.68 8.51 -5.75
CA CYS A 17 6.97 9.90 -5.45
C CYS A 17 8.44 10.19 -5.80
N SER A 18 9.18 10.88 -4.95
CA SER A 18 10.61 11.19 -5.18
C SER A 18 11.51 10.03 -4.73
N ASP A 19 11.31 9.57 -3.49
CA ASP A 19 12.00 8.45 -2.84
C ASP A 19 11.22 7.12 -2.94
N GLY A 20 9.93 7.20 -3.31
CA GLY A 20 9.03 6.06 -3.40
C GLY A 20 8.66 5.44 -2.05
N ALA A 21 8.90 6.14 -0.92
CA ALA A 21 8.66 5.62 0.42
C ALA A 21 7.76 6.53 1.26
N GLY A 22 8.02 7.84 1.30
CA GLY A 22 7.21 8.81 2.05
C GLY A 22 5.76 8.89 1.58
N ARG A 23 5.49 9.74 0.58
CA ARG A 23 4.12 9.96 0.05
C ARG A 23 3.53 8.69 -0.57
N THR A 24 4.36 7.89 -1.24
CA THR A 24 3.96 6.57 -1.77
C THR A 24 3.45 5.66 -0.66
N GLY A 25 4.17 5.57 0.46
CA GLY A 25 3.74 4.78 1.61
C GLY A 25 2.43 5.29 2.20
N THR A 26 2.26 6.61 2.31
CA THR A 26 1.01 7.20 2.81
C THR A 26 -0.18 6.84 1.92
N CYS A 27 -0.05 6.99 0.59
CA CYS A 27 -1.13 6.63 -0.34
C CYS A 27 -1.46 5.12 -0.29
N ILE A 28 -0.44 4.26 -0.20
CA ILE A 28 -0.66 2.81 -0.14
C ILE A 28 -1.32 2.41 1.19
N LEU A 29 -0.87 2.97 2.32
CA LEU A 29 -1.44 2.70 3.64
C LEU A 29 -2.93 3.08 3.69
N ILE A 30 -3.27 4.30 3.25
CA ILE A 30 -4.67 4.76 3.19
C ILE A 30 -5.50 3.83 2.29
N ASN A 31 -5.00 3.49 1.11
CA ASN A 31 -5.70 2.60 0.19
C ASN A 31 -5.95 1.21 0.82
N MET A 32 -4.98 0.65 1.53
CA MET A 32 -5.13 -0.63 2.22
C MET A 32 -6.17 -0.56 3.34
N VAL A 33 -6.14 0.50 4.16
CA VAL A 33 -7.09 0.72 5.24
C VAL A 33 -8.51 0.88 4.70
N LEU A 34 -8.71 1.74 3.69
CA LEU A 34 -10.01 1.95 3.07
C LEU A 34 -10.54 0.66 2.42
N ASN A 35 -9.68 -0.13 1.79
CA ASN A 35 -10.07 -1.43 1.22
C ASN A 35 -10.48 -2.44 2.29
N LYS A 36 -9.82 -2.46 3.46
CA LYS A 36 -10.23 -3.28 4.61
C LYS A 36 -11.60 -2.84 5.14
N MET A 37 -11.81 -1.53 5.30
CA MET A 37 -13.09 -0.95 5.74
C MET A 37 -14.21 -1.27 4.76
N ALA A 38 -13.99 -1.09 3.45
CA ALA A 38 -14.96 -1.38 2.41
C ALA A 38 -15.35 -2.87 2.34
N LYS A 39 -14.45 -3.77 2.79
CA LYS A 39 -14.71 -5.22 2.92
C LYS A 39 -15.37 -5.59 4.25
N GLY A 40 -15.75 -4.63 5.09
CA GLY A 40 -16.49 -4.85 6.32
C GLY A 40 -15.63 -5.17 7.55
N ALA A 41 -14.33 -4.84 7.54
CA ALA A 41 -13.50 -4.96 8.73
C ALA A 41 -14.04 -4.04 9.84
N LYS A 42 -14.39 -4.62 11.00
CA LYS A 42 -14.91 -3.88 12.17
C LYS A 42 -13.82 -3.17 12.96
N GLU A 43 -12.60 -3.70 12.93
CA GLU A 43 -11.43 -3.15 13.61
C GLU A 43 -10.30 -2.93 12.61
N ILE A 44 -9.60 -1.81 12.76
CA ILE A 44 -8.49 -1.42 11.90
C ILE A 44 -7.30 -1.10 12.78
N ASP A 45 -6.25 -1.91 12.66
CA ASP A 45 -4.95 -1.60 13.23
C ASP A 45 -4.06 -0.95 12.15
N ILE A 46 -3.93 0.36 12.23
CA ILE A 46 -3.11 1.16 11.30
C ILE A 46 -1.62 0.89 11.54
N ALA A 47 -1.20 0.72 12.80
CA ALA A 47 0.20 0.48 13.14
C ALA A 47 0.66 -0.87 12.58
N ALA A 48 -0.13 -1.93 12.79
CA ALA A 48 0.15 -3.25 12.20
C ALA A 48 0.15 -3.20 10.66
N THR A 49 -0.75 -2.42 10.05
CA THR A 49 -0.77 -2.26 8.59
C THR A 49 0.46 -1.49 8.08
N LEU A 50 0.95 -0.51 8.84
CA LEU A 50 2.18 0.22 8.52
C LEU A 50 3.43 -0.64 8.68
N GLU A 51 3.53 -1.42 9.75
CA GLU A 51 4.65 -2.36 9.94
C GLU A 51 4.67 -3.41 8.82
N HIS A 52 3.52 -3.93 8.42
CA HIS A 52 3.41 -4.80 7.26
C HIS A 52 3.92 -4.13 5.95
N LEU A 53 3.71 -2.83 5.76
CA LEU A 53 4.29 -2.11 4.62
C LEU A 53 5.81 -1.96 4.74
N ARG A 54 6.31 -1.73 5.95
CA ARG A 54 7.75 -1.61 6.22
C ARG A 54 8.50 -2.92 6.03
N ASP A 55 7.83 -4.05 6.26
CA ASP A 55 8.34 -5.39 5.92
C ASP A 55 8.51 -5.58 4.40
N GLN A 56 7.63 -4.99 3.59
CA GLN A 56 7.70 -5.09 2.12
C GLN A 56 8.69 -4.09 1.52
N ARG A 57 8.80 -2.89 2.11
CA ARG A 57 9.77 -1.88 1.71
C ARG A 57 10.16 -1.03 2.92
N PRO A 58 11.45 -0.94 3.28
CA PRO A 58 11.86 -0.13 4.42
C PRO A 58 11.59 1.37 4.18
N GLY A 59 11.26 2.09 5.26
CA GLY A 59 11.05 3.55 5.22
C GLY A 59 9.67 4.01 4.72
N MET A 60 8.73 3.09 4.50
CA MET A 60 7.36 3.42 4.13
C MET A 60 6.70 4.29 5.22
N VAL A 61 6.07 5.39 4.80
CA VAL A 61 5.56 6.47 5.67
C VAL A 61 6.68 7.02 6.55
N GLN A 62 7.44 7.96 5.99
CA GLN A 62 8.72 8.41 6.54
C GLN A 62 8.57 9.37 7.72
N THR A 63 7.54 10.23 7.72
CA THR A 63 7.31 11.23 8.76
C THR A 63 6.27 10.76 9.76
N LYS A 64 6.40 11.21 11.01
CA LYS A 64 5.42 10.97 12.09
C LYS A 64 4.20 11.86 11.96
#